data_AF-A0A421BP49-F1
#
_entry.id   AF-A0A421BP49-F1
#
_cell.length_a   1.000
_cell.length_b   1.000
_cell.length_c   1.000
_cell.angle_alpha   90.00
_cell.angle_beta   90.00
_cell.angle_gamma   90.00
#
_symmetry.space_group_name_H-M   'P 1'
#
loop_
_entity.id
_entity.type
_entity.pdbx_description
1 polymer ?
#
loop_
_entity_poly.entity_id
_entity_poly.type
_entity_poly.pdbx_seq_one_letter_code
_entity_poly.pdbx_strand_id
1 'polypeptide(L)'
;MTDAITRAAELLKEHRASIDRLDAILVFTLAERFKHTQSVGRLKAEHALPPADPAREAQQIARLEMLAKEADLDPEFAKKFLNFVISEVIRHHEQFQK
;
A
#
# COMPACT_ATOMS: atom_id res chain seq x y z
N MET A 1 -27.21 -15.90 29.00
CA MET A 1 -26.00 -15.08 28.77
C MET A 1 -24.92 -15.83 27.99
N THR A 2 -24.78 -17.16 28.14
CA THR A 2 -23.83 -18.00 27.39
C THR A 2 -24.07 -18.04 25.88
N ASP A 3 -25.32 -18.04 25.45
CA ASP A 3 -25.69 -18.14 24.03
C ASP A 3 -25.24 -16.92 23.18
N ALA A 4 -25.45 -15.71 23.71
CA ALA A 4 -25.03 -14.47 23.04
C ALA A 4 -23.50 -14.35 22.90
N ILE A 5 -22.76 -14.81 23.91
CA ILE A 5 -21.28 -14.80 23.89
C ILE A 5 -20.77 -15.82 22.86
N THR A 6 -21.33 -17.02 22.83
CA THR A 6 -20.98 -18.04 21.83
C THR A 6 -21.28 -17.55 20.42
N ARG A 7 -22.45 -16.95 20.19
CA ARG A 7 -22.82 -16.39 18.89
C ARG A 7 -21.88 -15.27 18.45
N ALA A 8 -21.50 -14.38 19.36
CA ALA A 8 -20.53 -13.33 19.07
C ALA A 8 -19.14 -13.90 18.71
N ALA A 9 -18.71 -14.97 19.38
CA ALA A 9 -17.44 -15.63 19.08
C ALA A 9 -17.41 -16.27 17.68
N GLU A 10 -18.53 -16.87 17.24
CA GLU A 10 -18.67 -17.41 15.88
C GLU A 10 -18.58 -16.31 14.82
N LEU A 11 -19.32 -15.21 14.99
CA LEU A 11 -19.28 -14.07 14.07
C LEU A 11 -17.88 -13.45 14.00
N LEU A 12 -17.20 -13.30 15.15
CA LEU A 12 -15.83 -12.81 15.19
C LEU A 12 -14.87 -13.73 14.42
N LYS A 13 -15.06 -15.05 14.51
CA LYS A 13 -14.25 -16.02 13.76
C LYS A 13 -14.44 -15.86 12.25
N GLU A 14 -15.68 -15.69 11.79
CA GLU A 14 -16.00 -15.48 10.37
C GLU A 14 -15.43 -14.16 9.82
N HIS A 15 -15.54 -13.08 10.59
CA HIS A 15 -14.94 -11.80 10.23
C HIS A 15 -13.41 -11.88 10.16
N ARG A 16 -12.76 -12.49 11.16
CA ARG A 16 -11.29 -12.67 11.17
C ARG A 16 -10.81 -13.49 9.99
N ALA A 17 -11.48 -14.59 9.67
CA ALA A 17 -11.13 -15.38 8.49
C ALA A 17 -11.23 -14.57 7.19
N SER A 18 -12.16 -13.61 7.13
CA SER A 18 -12.28 -12.71 5.98
C SER A 18 -11.18 -11.65 5.94
N ILE A 19 -10.80 -11.10 7.10
CA ILE A 19 -9.67 -10.17 7.24
C ILE A 19 -8.37 -10.86 6.81
N ASP A 20 -8.10 -12.09 7.28
CA ASP A 20 -6.90 -12.84 6.92
C ASP A 20 -6.75 -13.03 5.39
N ARG A 21 -7.88 -13.23 4.69
CA ARG A 21 -7.88 -13.34 3.22
C ARG A 21 -7.59 -12.00 2.55
N LEU A 22 -8.14 -10.89 3.07
CA LEU A 22 -7.87 -9.55 2.56
C LEU A 22 -6.41 -9.16 2.80
N ASP A 23 -5.86 -9.50 3.96
CA ASP A 23 -4.45 -9.25 4.28
C ASP A 23 -3.51 -9.98 3.32
N ALA A 24 -3.83 -11.24 2.97
CA ALA A 24 -3.07 -11.96 1.95
C ALA A 24 -3.10 -11.22 0.60
N ILE A 25 -4.27 -10.73 0.16
CA ILE A 25 -4.40 -9.94 -1.07
C ILE A 25 -3.55 -8.67 -1.00
N LEU A 26 -3.59 -7.94 0.12
CA LEU A 26 -2.79 -6.74 0.31
C LEU A 26 -1.29 -7.02 0.20
N VAL A 27 -0.80 -8.08 0.86
CA VAL A 27 0.62 -8.46 0.82
C VAL A 27 1.07 -8.85 -0.58
N PHE A 28 0.32 -9.70 -1.28
CA PHE A 28 0.70 -10.11 -2.65
C PHE A 28 0.63 -8.94 -3.64
N THR A 29 -0.37 -8.06 -3.49
CA THR A 29 -0.49 -6.84 -4.31
C THR A 29 0.70 -5.91 -4.10
N LEU A 30 1.11 -5.71 -2.83
CA LEU A 30 2.30 -4.92 -2.52
C LEU A 30 3.56 -5.55 -3.10
N ALA A 31 3.72 -6.87 -2.99
CA ALA A 31 4.88 -7.56 -3.56
C ALA A 31 4.99 -7.34 -5.08
N GLU A 32 3.88 -7.43 -5.81
CA GLU A 32 3.84 -7.13 -7.25
C GLU A 32 4.14 -5.66 -7.54
N ARG A 33 3.53 -4.73 -6.80
CA ARG A 33 3.82 -3.30 -6.91
C ARG A 33 5.31 -3.01 -6.70
N PHE A 34 5.92 -3.62 -5.69
CA PHE A 34 7.34 -3.43 -5.39
C PHE A 34 8.24 -3.95 -6.52
N LYS A 35 7.93 -5.09 -7.14
CA LYS A 35 8.66 -5.58 -8.32
C LYS A 35 8.68 -4.54 -9.45
N HIS A 36 7.52 -3.97 -9.78
CA HIS A 36 7.45 -2.90 -10.78
C HIS A 36 8.27 -1.68 -10.39
N THR A 37 8.19 -1.25 -9.13
CA THR A 37 8.99 -0.11 -8.67
C THR A 37 10.49 -0.40 -8.71
N GLN A 38 10.94 -1.63 -8.46
CA GLN A 38 12.34 -2.00 -8.62
C GLN A 38 12.78 -1.91 -10.09
N SER A 39 11.98 -2.39 -11.03
CA SER A 39 12.24 -2.23 -12.47
C SER A 39 12.33 -0.76 -12.87
N VAL A 40 11.42 0.08 -12.37
CA VAL A 40 11.49 1.55 -12.57
C VAL A 40 12.77 2.13 -11.97
N GLY A 41 13.18 1.68 -10.79
CA GLY A 41 14.42 2.13 -10.14
C GLY A 41 15.67 1.79 -10.94
N ARG A 42 15.76 0.57 -11.48
CA ARG A 42 16.85 0.15 -12.37
C ARG A 42 16.88 0.99 -13.64
N LEU A 43 15.71 1.19 -14.28
CA LEU A 43 15.59 2.02 -15.48
C LEU A 43 16.01 3.47 -15.22
N LYS A 44 15.61 4.04 -14.07
CA LYS A 44 16.04 5.38 -13.66
C LYS A 44 17.55 5.45 -13.48
N ALA A 45 18.15 4.47 -12.83
CA ALA A 45 19.60 4.40 -12.64
C ALA A 45 20.35 4.29 -13.98
N GLU A 46 19.91 3.42 -14.89
CA GLU A 46 20.48 3.24 -16.23
C GLU A 46 20.50 4.54 -17.06
N HIS A 47 19.49 5.41 -16.85
CA HIS A 47 19.35 6.68 -17.57
C HIS A 47 19.73 7.92 -16.75
N ALA A 48 20.41 7.75 -15.61
CA ALA A 48 20.80 8.85 -14.70
C ALA A 48 19.63 9.76 -14.27
N LEU A 49 18.43 9.20 -14.17
CA LEU A 49 17.24 9.90 -13.69
C LEU A 49 17.17 9.87 -12.16
N PRO A 50 16.63 10.91 -11.50
CA PRO A 50 16.57 10.97 -10.05
C PRO A 50 15.63 9.90 -9.46
N PRO A 51 15.95 9.34 -8.28
CA PRO A 51 15.10 8.38 -7.55
C PRO A 51 13.73 8.98 -7.23
N ALA A 52 13.73 10.19 -6.67
CA ALA A 52 12.53 10.95 -6.37
C ALA A 52 11.97 11.65 -7.62
N ASP A 53 10.66 11.79 -7.67
CA ASP A 53 9.95 12.56 -8.70
C ASP A 53 8.77 13.29 -8.02
N PRO A 54 8.99 14.50 -7.48
CA PRO A 54 7.99 15.22 -6.69
C PRO A 54 6.67 15.46 -7.44
N ALA A 55 6.74 15.69 -8.75
CA ALA A 55 5.55 15.89 -9.57
C ALA A 55 4.74 14.60 -9.67
N ARG A 56 5.41 13.47 -9.90
CA ARG A 56 4.75 12.16 -9.95
C ARG A 56 4.21 11.71 -8.59
N GLU A 57 4.89 12.03 -7.50
CA GLU A 57 4.46 11.75 -6.14
C GLU A 57 3.20 12.53 -5.77
N ALA A 58 3.16 13.83 -6.08
CA ALA A 58 1.98 14.67 -5.85
C ALA A 58 0.73 14.15 -6.60
N GLN A 59 0.89 13.71 -7.85
CA GLN A 59 -0.20 13.10 -8.63
C GLN A 59 -0.71 11.79 -8.00
N GLN A 60 0.20 10.95 -7.48
CA GLN A 60 -0.18 9.70 -6.83
C GLN A 60 -0.98 9.96 -5.54
N ILE A 61 -0.55 10.94 -4.74
CA ILE A 61 -1.27 11.34 -3.52
C ILE A 61 -2.68 11.84 -3.87
N ALA A 62 -2.82 12.77 -4.81
CA ALA A 62 -4.12 13.30 -5.19
C ALA A 62 -5.08 12.22 -5.72
N ARG A 63 -4.58 11.30 -6.56
CA ARG A 63 -5.39 10.17 -7.04
C ARG A 63 -5.81 9.24 -5.90
N LEU A 64 -4.95 8.99 -4.93
CA LEU A 64 -5.28 8.09 -3.83
C LEU A 64 -6.25 8.72 -2.83
N GLU A 65 -6.12 10.02 -2.54
CA GLU A 65 -7.10 10.75 -1.72
C GLU A 65 -8.51 10.69 -2.34
N MET A 66 -8.62 10.69 -3.67
CA MET A 66 -9.88 10.45 -4.39
C MET A 66 -10.38 9.02 -4.19
N LEU A 67 -9.55 8.01 -4.45
CA LEU A 67 -9.91 6.60 -4.31
C LEU A 67 -10.30 6.25 -2.87
N ALA A 68 -9.65 6.85 -1.88
CA ALA A 68 -9.99 6.67 -0.47
C ALA A 68 -11.42 7.14 -0.17
N LYS A 69 -11.80 8.32 -0.68
CA LYS A 69 -13.17 8.83 -0.54
C LYS A 69 -14.19 7.93 -1.23
N GLU A 70 -13.89 7.44 -2.43
CA GLU A 70 -14.78 6.52 -3.17
C GLU A 70 -14.96 5.17 -2.45
N ALA A 71 -13.92 4.72 -1.73
CA ALA A 71 -13.91 3.47 -0.98
C ALA A 71 -14.39 3.59 0.46
N ASP A 72 -14.87 4.77 0.89
CA ASP A 72 -15.23 5.08 2.28
C ASP A 72 -14.08 4.81 3.28
N LEU A 73 -12.85 5.06 2.83
CA LEU A 73 -11.62 4.99 3.63
C LEU A 73 -11.18 6.41 4.01
N ASP A 74 -10.73 6.58 5.26
CA ASP A 74 -10.17 7.85 5.74
C ASP A 74 -9.03 8.34 4.81
N PRO A 75 -9.19 9.50 4.13
CA PRO A 75 -8.17 10.02 3.23
C PRO A 75 -6.83 10.29 3.92
N GLU A 76 -6.83 10.68 5.20
CA GLU A 76 -5.60 10.93 5.96
C GLU A 76 -4.85 9.63 6.24
N PHE A 77 -5.57 8.55 6.53
CA PHE A 77 -4.98 7.22 6.63
C PHE A 77 -4.38 6.76 5.29
N ALA A 78 -5.13 6.89 4.20
CA ALA A 78 -4.67 6.50 2.86
C ALA A 78 -3.38 7.25 2.46
N LYS A 79 -3.33 8.55 2.75
CA LYS A 79 -2.15 9.39 2.54
C LYS A 79 -0.94 8.93 3.35
N LYS A 80 -1.12 8.66 4.65
CA LYS A 80 -0.03 8.14 5.51
C LYS A 80 0.52 6.82 4.99
N PHE A 81 -0.37 5.89 4.63
CA PHE A 81 0.03 4.60 4.07
C PHE A 81 0.81 4.77 2.76
N LEU A 82 0.35 5.64 1.85
CA LEU A 82 1.06 5.87 0.59
C LEU A 82 2.42 6.54 0.79
N ASN A 83 2.51 7.53 1.68
CA ASN A 83 3.78 8.19 1.99
C ASN A 83 4.80 7.20 2.53
N PHE A 84 4.36 6.23 3.36
CA PHE A 84 5.20 5.13 3.80
C PHE A 84 5.69 4.28 2.62
N VAL A 85 4.78 3.84 1.73
CA VAL A 85 5.13 3.03 0.57
C VAL A 85 6.07 3.77 -0.40
N ILE A 86 5.84 5.06 -0.66
CA ILE A 86 6.69 5.89 -1.53
C ILE A 86 8.09 6.03 -0.93
N SER A 87 8.19 6.29 0.38
CA SER A 87 9.48 6.40 1.08
C SER A 87 10.32 5.11 0.92
N GLU A 88 9.70 3.94 1.06
CA GLU A 88 10.38 2.65 0.85
C GLU A 88 10.81 2.44 -0.62
N VAL A 89 10.01 2.91 -1.58
CA VAL A 89 10.38 2.84 -3.01
C VAL A 89 11.60 3.73 -3.31
N ILE A 90 11.62 4.97 -2.83
CA ILE A 90 12.73 5.90 -3.05
C ILE A 90 14.01 5.33 -2.43
N ARG A 91 13.94 4.81 -1.19
CA ARG A 91 15.07 4.14 -0.53
C ARG A 91 15.63 2.98 -1.36
N HIS A 92 14.78 2.19 -2.03
CA HIS A 92 15.24 1.14 -2.94
C HIS A 92 15.87 1.69 -4.23
N HIS A 93 15.34 2.79 -4.77
CA HIS A 93 15.90 3.41 -5.98
C HIS A 93 17.30 3.96 -5.74
N GLU A 94 17.53 4.58 -4.58
CA GLU A 94 18.85 5.06 -4.16
C GLU A 94 19.89 3.93 -4.09
N GLN A 95 19.48 2.69 -3.81
CA GLN A 95 20.39 1.54 -3.80
C GLN A 95 20.87 1.14 -5.20
N PHE A 96 20.10 1.42 -6.25
CA PHE A 96 20.50 1.15 -7.65
C PHE A 96 21.42 2.21 -8.23
N GLN A 97 21.56 3.37 -7.56
CA GLN A 97 22.41 4.47 -8.01
C GLN A 97 23.82 4.45 -7.41
N LYS A 98 24.12 3.47 -6.55
CA LYS A 98 25.47 3.22 -6.03
C LYS A 98 26.27 2.37 -6.99
#